data_AF-A0A7S4AZR4-F1
#
_entry.id   AF-A0A7S4AZR4-F1
#
_cell.length_a   1.000
_cell.length_b   1.000
_cell.length_c   1.000
_cell.angle_alpha   90.00
_cell.angle_beta   90.00
_cell.angle_gamma   90.00
#
_symmetry.space_group_name_H-M   'P 1'
#
loop_
_entity.id
_entity.type
_entity.pdbx_description
1 polymer ?
#
loop_
_entity_poly.entity_id
_entity_poly.type
_entity_poly.pdbx_seq_one_letter_code
_entity_poly.pdbx_strand_id
1 'polypeptide(L)'
;MEAEARLRKLEAELLGAYEKGKEKNVYNGGYGGGHLHADSFAEVEAHEKERRRLAALVKEAREEAKKERQRVKMQAGTWNEPSSWTAKLLEGDARFASAVDDAERKLAQATYGLKTAAEFRGTRERLQVEEDEAAEAAAAEEARQREQEAASRREAKKRRRRMEASKLSFDDED
;
A
#
# COMPACT_ATOMS: atom_id res chain seq x y z
N MET A 1 -5.05 -6.29 -14.94
CA MET A 1 -4.49 -7.58 -14.44
C MET A 1 -3.17 -7.89 -15.13
N GLU A 2 -2.40 -6.86 -15.48
CA GLU A 2 -1.13 -7.01 -16.19
C GLU A 2 -0.01 -7.36 -15.20
N ALA A 3 -0.04 -6.80 -13.99
CA ALA A 3 0.92 -7.13 -12.93
C ALA A 3 0.74 -8.56 -12.42
N GLU A 4 -0.49 -9.06 -12.35
CA GLU A 4 -0.75 -10.45 -11.96
C GLU A 4 -0.27 -11.46 -13.02
N ALA A 5 -0.46 -11.16 -14.31
CA ALA A 5 0.08 -12.00 -15.39
C ALA A 5 1.62 -12.02 -15.37
N ARG A 6 2.24 -10.85 -15.14
CA ARG A 6 3.70 -10.71 -14.99
C ARG A 6 4.22 -11.49 -13.77
N LEU A 7 3.54 -11.42 -12.63
CA LEU A 7 3.89 -12.17 -11.43
C LEU A 7 3.89 -13.68 -11.70
N ARG A 8 2.82 -14.21 -12.31
CA ARG A 8 2.72 -15.64 -12.63
C ARG A 8 3.85 -16.11 -13.54
N LYS A 9 4.23 -15.30 -14.53
CA LYS A 9 5.34 -15.61 -15.42
C LYS A 9 6.68 -15.68 -14.67
N LEU A 10 6.98 -14.68 -13.82
CA LEU A 10 8.21 -14.65 -13.03
C LEU A 10 8.28 -15.77 -11.99
N GLU A 11 7.15 -16.13 -11.37
CA GLU A 11 7.07 -17.27 -10.45
C GLU A 11 7.32 -18.60 -11.16
N ALA A 12 6.81 -18.77 -12.39
CA ALA A 12 7.10 -19.95 -13.21
C ALA A 12 8.56 -20.02 -13.63
N GLU A 13 9.19 -18.90 -14.02
CA GLU A 13 10.61 -18.84 -14.35
C GLU A 13 11.50 -19.15 -13.14
N LEU A 14 11.14 -18.64 -11.96
CA LEU A 14 11.85 -18.93 -10.71
C LEU A 14 11.70 -20.41 -10.30
N LEU A 15 10.50 -20.98 -10.43
CA LEU A 15 10.27 -22.42 -10.21
C LEU A 15 11.10 -23.27 -11.16
N GLY A 16 11.16 -22.92 -12.45
CA GLY A 16 12.02 -23.60 -13.42
C GLY A 16 13.50 -23.55 -13.06
N ALA A 17 13.98 -22.44 -12.48
CA ALA A 17 15.35 -22.33 -11.97
C ALA A 17 15.60 -23.25 -10.76
N TYR A 18 14.63 -23.37 -9.84
CA TYR A 18 14.73 -24.31 -8.72
C TYR A 18 14.75 -25.78 -9.17
N GLU A 19 13.88 -26.14 -10.12
CA GLU A 19 13.84 -27.49 -10.69
C GLU A 19 15.15 -27.84 -11.42
N LYS A 20 15.71 -26.90 -12.19
CA LYS A 20 16.99 -27.06 -12.86
C LYS A 20 18.14 -27.31 -11.88
N GLY A 21 18.13 -26.65 -10.74
CA GLY A 21 19.08 -26.85 -9.64
C GLY A 21 18.94 -28.19 -8.91
N LYS A 22 17.92 -29.02 -9.22
CA LYS A 22 17.49 -30.17 -8.42
C LYS A 22 17.23 -29.80 -6.94
N GLU A 23 16.91 -28.54 -6.66
CA GLU A 23 16.56 -28.07 -5.33
C GLU A 23 15.18 -28.63 -4.97
N LYS A 24 15.14 -29.71 -4.19
CA LYS A 24 13.91 -30.11 -3.52
C LYS A 24 13.60 -29.05 -2.48
N ASN A 25 12.49 -28.35 -2.64
CA ASN A 25 11.99 -27.33 -1.72
C ASN A 25 11.45 -27.96 -0.42
N VAL A 26 12.24 -28.84 0.21
CA VAL A 26 11.94 -29.47 1.49
C VAL A 26 12.65 -28.64 2.55
N TYR A 27 11.87 -27.90 3.33
CA TYR A 27 12.37 -27.10 4.44
C TYR A 27 12.93 -28.01 5.55
N ASN A 28 14.23 -28.25 5.53
CA ASN A 28 14.98 -28.78 6.67
C ASN A 28 15.85 -27.65 7.23
N GLY A 29 15.33 -26.90 8.20
CA GLY A 29 16.15 -26.29 9.25
C GLY A 29 17.29 -25.33 8.84
N GLY A 30 17.14 -24.55 7.78
CA GLY A 30 18.06 -23.46 7.43
C GLY A 30 19.05 -23.84 6.33
N TYR A 31 19.01 -23.09 5.23
CA TYR A 31 19.67 -23.36 3.94
C TYR A 31 19.09 -24.58 3.21
N GLY A 32 18.17 -24.33 2.28
CA GLY A 32 17.74 -25.33 1.30
C GLY A 32 18.94 -25.77 0.47
N GLY A 33 19.54 -26.90 0.85
CA GLY A 33 20.79 -27.42 0.31
C GLY A 33 20.61 -28.19 -1.00
N GLY A 34 20.28 -27.48 -2.07
CA GLY A 34 20.53 -27.95 -3.43
C GLY A 34 21.33 -26.89 -4.17
N HIS A 35 22.42 -27.29 -4.80
CA HIS A 35 23.13 -26.47 -5.77
C HIS A 35 22.99 -27.16 -7.12
N LEU A 36 23.02 -26.36 -8.19
CA LEU A 36 23.06 -26.90 -9.55
C LEU A 36 24.22 -27.89 -9.66
N HIS A 37 23.92 -29.14 -10.05
CA HIS A 37 24.95 -30.08 -10.46
C HIS A 37 25.40 -29.70 -11.88
N ALA A 38 26.49 -28.94 -11.96
CA ALA A 38 27.12 -28.53 -13.21
C ALA A 38 28.60 -28.93 -13.24
N ASP A 39 29.16 -29.06 -14.44
CA ASP A 39 30.54 -29.51 -14.65
C ASP A 39 31.56 -28.41 -14.31
N SER A 40 31.10 -27.17 -14.07
CA SER A 40 31.95 -26.04 -13.70
C SER A 40 31.36 -25.15 -12.60
N PHE A 41 32.24 -24.59 -11.76
CA PHE A 41 31.86 -23.62 -10.73
C PHE A 41 31.25 -22.34 -11.32
N ALA A 42 31.72 -21.91 -12.48
CA ALA A 42 31.22 -20.71 -13.16
C ALA A 42 29.72 -20.84 -13.54
N GLU A 43 29.28 -22.03 -13.94
CA GLU A 43 27.87 -22.30 -14.25
C GLU A 43 26.99 -22.29 -12.99
N VAL A 44 27.50 -22.81 -11.87
CA VAL A 44 26.81 -22.76 -10.56
C VAL A 44 26.64 -21.32 -10.10
N GLU A 45 27.70 -20.50 -10.18
CA GLU A 45 27.65 -19.10 -9.77
C GLU A 45 26.70 -18.28 -10.66
N ALA A 46 26.73 -18.48 -11.98
CA ALA A 46 25.80 -17.84 -12.90
C ALA A 46 24.35 -18.22 -12.61
N HIS A 47 24.09 -19.49 -12.31
CA HIS A 47 22.76 -19.98 -11.95
C HIS A 47 22.25 -19.39 -10.63
N GLU A 48 23.09 -19.35 -9.59
CA GLU A 48 22.72 -18.73 -8.32
C GLU A 48 22.45 -17.24 -8.45
N LYS A 49 23.25 -16.53 -9.26
CA LYS A 49 23.06 -15.11 -9.53
C LYS A 49 21.72 -14.86 -10.23
N GLU A 50 21.38 -15.68 -11.22
CA GLU A 50 20.10 -15.56 -11.92
C GLU A 50 18.92 -15.92 -11.01
N ARG A 51 19.04 -16.95 -10.16
CA ARG A 51 18.04 -17.30 -9.15
C ARG A 51 17.79 -16.15 -8.17
N ARG A 52 18.85 -15.52 -7.66
CA ARG A 52 18.73 -14.35 -6.76
C ARG A 52 18.07 -13.16 -7.46
N ARG A 53 18.41 -12.92 -8.73
CA ARG A 53 17.79 -11.89 -9.55
C ARG A 53 16.31 -12.14 -9.76
N LEU A 54 15.91 -13.35 -10.15
CA LEU A 54 14.51 -13.74 -10.33
C LEU A 54 13.73 -13.63 -9.02
N ALA A 55 14.31 -14.04 -7.88
CA ALA A 55 13.67 -13.89 -6.57
C ALA A 55 13.41 -12.42 -6.20
N ALA A 56 14.34 -11.51 -6.52
CA ALA A 56 14.15 -10.08 -6.33
C ALA A 56 13.02 -9.53 -7.22
N LEU A 57 13.00 -9.91 -8.49
CA LEU A 57 11.94 -9.51 -9.43
C LEU A 57 10.56 -10.04 -9.04
N VAL A 58 10.45 -11.27 -8.53
CA VAL A 58 9.19 -11.82 -8.00
C VAL A 58 8.72 -11.01 -6.80
N LYS A 59 9.63 -10.62 -5.88
CA LYS A 59 9.29 -9.80 -4.73
C LYS A 59 8.71 -8.44 -5.15
N GLU A 60 9.34 -7.77 -6.10
CA GLU A 60 8.85 -6.50 -6.66
C GLU A 60 7.49 -6.66 -7.35
N ALA A 61 7.34 -7.71 -8.18
CA ALA A 61 6.09 -7.99 -8.87
C ALA A 61 4.94 -8.33 -7.90
N ARG A 62 5.21 -8.97 -6.75
CA ARG A 62 4.20 -9.21 -5.71
C ARG A 62 3.68 -7.91 -5.10
N GLU A 63 4.58 -6.98 -4.80
CA GLU A 63 4.19 -5.65 -4.29
C GLU A 63 3.39 -4.86 -5.32
N GLU A 64 3.78 -4.93 -6.60
CA GLU A 64 3.06 -4.29 -7.70
C GLU A 64 1.65 -4.88 -7.88
N ALA A 65 1.51 -6.21 -7.90
CA ALA A 65 0.21 -6.89 -7.99
C ALA A 65 -0.70 -6.58 -6.78
N LYS A 66 -0.12 -6.48 -5.57
CA LYS A 66 -0.86 -6.07 -4.37
C LYS A 66 -1.38 -4.64 -4.49
N LYS A 67 -0.56 -3.71 -4.99
CA LYS A 67 -0.97 -2.32 -5.26
C LYS A 67 -2.06 -2.24 -6.33
N GLU A 68 -1.94 -2.99 -7.45
CA GLU A 68 -2.97 -3.05 -8.50
C GLU A 68 -4.30 -3.56 -7.91
N ARG A 69 -4.28 -4.64 -7.12
CA ARG A 69 -5.48 -5.16 -6.45
C ARG A 69 -6.11 -4.16 -5.49
N GLN A 70 -5.32 -3.46 -4.70
CA GLN A 70 -5.84 -2.41 -3.81
C GLN A 70 -6.46 -1.27 -4.60
N ARG A 71 -5.82 -0.81 -5.68
CA ARG A 71 -6.36 0.22 -6.56
C ARG A 71 -7.70 -0.20 -7.18
N VAL A 72 -7.78 -1.42 -7.70
CA VAL A 72 -9.03 -1.99 -8.25
C VAL A 72 -10.10 -2.11 -7.17
N LYS A 73 -9.75 -2.52 -5.93
CA LYS A 73 -10.69 -2.58 -4.82
C LYS A 73 -11.24 -1.20 -4.44
N MET A 74 -10.39 -0.17 -4.39
CA MET A 74 -10.85 1.20 -4.12
C MET A 74 -11.71 1.75 -5.27
N GLN A 75 -11.36 1.45 -6.52
CA GLN A 75 -12.19 1.81 -7.68
C GLN A 75 -13.53 1.08 -7.68
N ALA A 76 -13.57 -0.21 -7.35
CA ALA A 76 -14.83 -0.94 -7.24
C ALA A 76 -15.70 -0.45 -6.07
N GLY A 77 -15.08 -0.10 -4.93
CA GLY A 77 -15.75 0.50 -3.79
C GLY A 77 -16.39 1.85 -4.15
N THR A 78 -15.65 2.69 -4.87
CA THR A 78 -16.18 3.98 -5.35
C THR A 78 -17.26 3.79 -6.41
N TRP A 79 -17.20 2.80 -7.30
CA TRP A 79 -18.22 2.62 -8.36
C TRP A 79 -19.52 1.97 -7.87
N ASN A 80 -19.47 1.15 -6.82
CA ASN A 80 -20.65 0.55 -6.20
C ASN A 80 -21.25 1.40 -5.07
N GLU A 81 -20.67 2.56 -4.78
CA GLU A 81 -21.23 3.50 -3.83
C GLU A 81 -22.47 4.17 -4.45
N PRO A 82 -23.67 4.07 -3.84
CA PRO A 82 -24.89 4.68 -4.38
C PRO A 82 -24.74 6.19 -4.66
N SER A 83 -23.93 6.86 -3.84
CA SER A 83 -23.58 8.28 -3.92
C SER A 83 -22.79 8.61 -5.19
N SER A 84 -21.88 7.74 -5.62
CA SER A 84 -21.05 8.00 -6.81
C SER A 84 -21.81 7.76 -8.11
N TRP A 85 -22.73 6.78 -8.12
CA TRP A 85 -23.57 6.50 -9.27
C TRP A 85 -24.59 7.61 -9.48
N THR A 86 -25.22 8.09 -8.40
CA THR A 86 -26.06 9.28 -8.44
C THR A 86 -25.26 10.52 -8.82
N ALA A 87 -24.05 10.71 -8.30
CA ALA A 87 -23.19 11.82 -8.71
C ALA A 87 -22.87 11.82 -10.21
N LYS A 88 -22.50 10.67 -10.77
CA LYS A 88 -22.19 10.51 -12.20
C LYS A 88 -23.43 10.67 -13.11
N LEU A 89 -24.60 10.22 -12.64
CA LEU A 89 -25.87 10.43 -13.35
C LEU A 89 -26.26 11.92 -13.38
N LEU A 90 -25.91 12.65 -12.32
CA LEU A 90 -26.24 14.07 -12.13
C LEU A 90 -25.15 15.02 -12.65
N GLU A 91 -23.96 14.51 -13.01
CA GLU A 91 -22.80 15.28 -13.52
C GLU A 91 -23.09 16.02 -14.84
N GLY A 92 -24.17 15.65 -15.55
CA GLY A 92 -24.65 16.30 -16.78
C GLY A 92 -25.87 17.21 -16.62
N ASP A 93 -26.48 17.32 -15.43
CA ASP A 93 -27.64 18.20 -15.21
C ASP A 93 -27.15 19.60 -14.80
N ALA A 94 -27.54 20.61 -15.60
CA ALA A 94 -27.10 21.99 -15.48
C ALA A 94 -27.37 22.61 -14.08
N ARG A 95 -28.35 22.07 -13.35
CA ARG A 95 -28.70 22.51 -11.97
C ARG A 95 -27.66 22.13 -10.91
N PHE A 96 -26.83 21.11 -11.17
CA PHE A 96 -25.78 20.65 -10.26
C PHE A 96 -24.38 21.04 -10.75
N ALA A 97 -24.21 21.23 -12.06
CA ALA A 97 -22.98 21.75 -12.64
C ALA A 97 -22.70 23.21 -12.24
N SER A 98 -23.75 23.98 -11.88
CA SER A 98 -23.64 25.38 -11.43
C SER A 98 -23.42 25.55 -9.92
N ALA A 99 -23.35 24.47 -9.14
CA ALA A 99 -23.13 24.56 -7.69
C ALA A 99 -21.69 25.00 -7.41
N VAL A 100 -21.55 26.10 -6.66
CA VAL A 100 -20.29 26.84 -6.47
C VAL A 100 -19.30 26.01 -5.64
N ASP A 101 -19.79 25.21 -4.70
CA ASP A 101 -19.00 24.39 -3.78
C ASP A 101 -19.38 22.90 -3.80
N ASP A 102 -18.40 22.05 -3.46
CA ASP A 102 -18.52 20.58 -3.45
C ASP A 102 -19.54 20.09 -2.41
N ALA A 103 -19.68 20.81 -1.29
CA ALA A 103 -20.67 20.55 -0.25
C ALA A 103 -22.11 20.81 -0.73
N GLU A 104 -22.34 21.90 -1.47
CA GLU A 104 -23.65 22.18 -2.06
C GLU A 104 -24.04 21.12 -3.09
N ARG A 105 -23.05 20.63 -3.85
CA ARG A 105 -23.25 19.57 -4.85
C ARG A 105 -23.66 18.26 -4.19
N LYS A 106 -22.98 17.85 -3.11
CA LYS A 106 -23.32 16.66 -2.30
C LYS A 106 -24.71 16.78 -1.67
N LEU A 107 -25.05 17.94 -1.12
CA LEU A 107 -26.37 18.18 -0.53
C LEU A 107 -27.48 18.08 -1.58
N ALA A 108 -27.28 18.71 -2.74
CA ALA A 108 -28.24 18.71 -3.82
C ALA A 108 -28.41 17.28 -4.41
N GLN A 109 -27.33 16.51 -4.56
CA GLN A 109 -27.40 15.11 -4.98
C GLN A 109 -28.14 14.23 -3.96
N ALA A 110 -27.86 14.39 -2.67
CA ALA A 110 -28.52 13.64 -1.59
C ALA A 110 -30.02 13.96 -1.44
N THR A 111 -30.46 15.10 -1.97
CA THR A 111 -31.83 15.61 -1.83
C THR A 111 -32.60 15.64 -3.16
N TYR A 112 -32.02 15.14 -4.25
CA TYR A 112 -32.67 15.05 -5.54
C TYR A 112 -33.88 14.09 -5.51
N GLY A 113 -35.08 14.67 -5.49
CA GLY A 113 -36.38 13.98 -5.38
C GLY A 113 -37.39 14.80 -4.56
N LEU A 114 -38.65 14.34 -4.48
CA LEU A 114 -39.68 14.94 -3.63
C LEU A 114 -39.44 14.57 -2.16
N LYS A 115 -38.45 15.21 -1.51
CA LYS A 115 -38.26 15.12 -0.05
C LYS A 115 -38.96 16.28 0.65
N THR A 116 -39.56 16.00 1.78
CA THR A 116 -40.16 17.00 2.66
C THR A 116 -39.07 17.90 3.27
N ALA A 117 -39.43 19.12 3.66
CA ALA A 117 -38.47 20.06 4.27
C ALA A 117 -37.82 19.52 5.56
N ALA A 118 -38.49 18.62 6.28
CA ALA A 118 -37.94 17.95 7.46
C ALA A 118 -36.83 16.96 7.09
N GLU A 119 -37.02 16.17 6.03
CA GLU A 119 -36.01 15.23 5.53
C GLU A 119 -34.79 15.97 4.97
N PHE A 120 -34.99 17.12 4.31
CA PHE A 120 -33.90 17.98 3.85
C PHE A 120 -33.03 18.47 5.03
N ARG A 121 -33.66 18.98 6.09
CA ARG A 121 -32.95 19.45 7.29
C ARG A 121 -32.20 18.32 8.00
N GLY A 122 -32.82 17.16 8.18
CA GLY A 122 -32.16 16.01 8.82
C GLY A 122 -30.98 15.48 7.99
N THR A 123 -31.09 15.49 6.66
CA THR A 123 -29.98 15.07 5.77
C THR A 123 -28.83 16.08 5.85
N ARG A 124 -29.13 17.38 5.90
CA ARG A 124 -28.13 18.45 6.08
C ARG A 124 -27.43 18.34 7.43
N GLU A 125 -28.16 18.18 8.53
CA GLU A 125 -27.58 18.01 9.86
C GLU A 125 -26.67 16.78 9.94
N ARG A 126 -27.09 15.66 9.34
CA ARG A 126 -26.25 14.45 9.28
C ARG A 126 -24.95 14.67 8.52
N LEU A 127 -25.01 15.30 7.34
CA LEU A 127 -23.81 15.59 6.54
C LEU A 127 -22.86 16.55 7.27
N GLN A 128 -23.41 17.52 8.00
CA GLN A 128 -22.61 18.44 8.80
C GLN A 128 -21.88 17.72 9.94
N VAL A 129 -22.57 16.80 10.64
CA VAL A 129 -21.93 15.95 11.68
C VAL A 129 -20.84 15.07 11.08
N GLU A 130 -21.07 14.46 9.91
CA GLU A 130 -20.06 13.65 9.23
C GLU A 130 -18.82 14.47 8.81
N GLU A 131 -19.00 15.72 8.37
CA GLU A 131 -17.89 16.64 8.07
C GLU A 131 -17.11 17.04 9.32
N ASP A 132 -17.80 17.34 10.41
CA ASP A 132 -17.18 17.70 11.69
C ASP A 132 -16.40 16.50 12.26
N GLU A 133 -16.97 15.29 12.24
CA GLU A 133 -16.30 14.06 12.67
C GLU A 133 -15.06 13.74 11.81
N ALA A 134 -15.13 13.96 10.49
CA ALA A 134 -14.00 13.75 9.60
C ALA A 134 -12.88 14.77 9.84
N ALA A 135 -13.23 16.03 10.13
CA ALA A 135 -12.27 17.07 10.48
C ALA A 135 -11.58 16.78 11.83
N GLU A 136 -12.33 16.33 12.83
CA GLU A 136 -11.78 15.90 14.12
C GLU A 136 -10.87 14.67 13.98
N ALA A 137 -11.27 13.68 13.18
CA ALA A 137 -10.46 12.50 12.91
C ALA A 137 -9.15 12.86 12.19
N ALA A 138 -9.20 13.78 11.22
CA ALA A 138 -8.01 14.28 10.52
C ALA A 138 -7.06 15.02 11.47
N ALA A 139 -7.60 15.88 12.35
CA ALA A 139 -6.80 16.58 13.36
C ALA A 139 -6.16 15.63 14.38
N ALA A 140 -6.89 14.59 14.81
CA ALA A 140 -6.37 13.58 15.73
C ALA A 140 -5.25 12.74 15.08
N GLU A 141 -5.39 12.39 13.80
CA GLU A 141 -4.36 11.65 13.07
C GLU A 141 -3.10 12.50 12.84
N GLU A 142 -3.26 13.79 12.51
CA GLU A 142 -2.13 14.72 12.39
C GLU A 142 -1.37 14.88 13.72
N ALA A 143 -2.09 14.95 14.84
CA ALA A 143 -1.47 15.00 16.17
C ALA A 143 -0.65 13.74 16.48
N ARG A 144 -1.16 12.54 16.15
CA ARG A 144 -0.44 11.27 16.33
C ARG A 144 0.82 11.20 15.47
N GLN A 145 0.75 11.68 14.23
CA GLN A 145 1.91 11.69 13.33
C GLN A 145 3.03 12.59 13.87
N ARG A 146 2.69 13.78 14.39
CA ARG A 146 3.66 14.69 15.02
C ARG A 146 4.33 14.06 16.25
N GLU A 147 3.57 13.31 17.06
CA GLU A 147 4.11 12.61 18.23
C GLU A 147 5.07 11.48 17.83
N GLN A 148 4.70 10.66 16.83
CA GLN A 148 5.57 9.61 16.29
C GLN A 148 6.85 10.17 15.67
N GLU A 149 6.76 11.30 14.97
CA GLU A 149 7.94 11.96 14.41
C GLU A 149 8.86 12.50 15.51
N ALA A 150 8.31 13.09 16.57
CA ALA A 150 9.08 13.54 17.72
C ALA A 150 9.77 12.38 18.46
N ALA A 151 9.08 11.25 18.64
CA ALA A 151 9.63 10.05 19.25
C ALA A 151 10.77 9.44 18.42
N SER A 152 10.59 9.30 17.12
CA SER A 152 11.62 8.76 16.21
C SER A 152 12.88 9.63 16.15
N ARG A 153 12.73 10.97 16.15
CA ARG A 153 13.86 11.92 16.24
C ARG A 153 14.64 11.76 17.55
N ARG A 154 13.96 11.53 18.68
CA ARG A 154 14.61 11.29 19.99
C ARG A 154 15.39 9.98 20.00
N GLU A 155 14.82 8.90 19.45
CA GLU A 155 15.52 7.62 19.34
C GLU A 155 16.74 7.68 18.42
N ALA A 156 16.61 8.34 17.26
CA ALA A 156 17.73 8.55 16.34
C ALA A 156 18.88 9.33 17.00
N LYS A 157 18.55 10.40 17.74
CA LYS A 157 19.54 11.18 18.51
C LYS A 157 20.22 10.34 19.60
N LYS A 158 19.46 9.47 20.30
CA LYS A 158 19.99 8.55 21.32
C LYS A 158 20.92 7.49 20.70
N ARG A 159 20.55 6.90 19.56
CA ARG A 159 21.39 5.95 18.82
C ARG A 159 22.68 6.60 18.32
N ARG A 160 22.59 7.81 17.76
CA ARG A 160 23.78 8.56 17.29
C ARG A 160 24.76 8.85 18.43
N ARG A 161 24.27 9.31 19.60
CA ARG A 161 25.10 9.52 20.78
C ARG A 161 25.78 8.24 21.28
N ARG A 162 25.09 7.10 21.24
CA ARG A 162 25.70 5.80 21.60
C ARG A 162 26.82 5.40 20.64
N MET A 163 26.65 5.61 19.34
CA MET A 163 27.69 5.30 18.35
C MET A 163 28.88 6.27 18.40
N GLU A 164 28.65 7.54 18.75
CA GLU A 164 29.73 8.51 18.98
C GLU A 164 30.50 8.16 20.27
N ALA A 165 29.80 7.76 21.34
CA ALA A 165 30.44 7.31 22.58
C ALA A 165 31.25 6.01 22.41
N SER A 166 30.76 5.04 21.62
CA SER A 166 31.49 3.80 21.35
C SER A 166 32.71 3.98 20.43
N LYS A 167 32.85 5.15 19.77
CA LYS A 167 34.06 5.51 19.02
C LYS A 167 35.09 6.27 19.87
N LEU A 168 34.68 6.73 21.05
CA LEU A 168 35.49 7.49 22.00
C LEU A 168 35.90 6.67 23.23
N SER A 169 35.40 5.44 23.37
CA SER A 169 35.99 4.46 24.29
C SER A 169 37.33 4.03 23.70
N PHE A 170 38.40 4.62 24.22
CA PHE A 170 39.75 4.12 24.10
C PHE A 170 39.75 2.69 24.66
N ASP A 171 40.23 1.72 23.89
CA ASP A 171 40.67 0.44 24.47
C ASP A 171 41.77 0.80 25.48
N ASP A 172 41.47 0.71 26.77
CA ASP A 172 42.51 0.63 27.80
C ASP A 172 43.20 -0.72 27.59
N GLU A 173 44.25 -0.74 26.76
CA GLU A 173 45.18 -1.86 26.63
C GLU A 173 45.99 -1.99 27.93
N ASP A 174 45.80 -3.14 28.61
CA ASP A 174 46.77 -3.73 29.55
C ASP A 174 48.09 -4.09 28.86
#